data_AF-A0A0F9AEH1-F1
#
_entry.id   AF-A0A0F9AEH1-F1
#
_cell.length_a   1.000
_cell.length_b   1.000
_cell.length_c   1.000
_cell.angle_alpha   90.00
_cell.angle_beta   90.00
_cell.angle_gamma   90.00
#
_symmetry.space_group_name_H-M   'P 1'
#
loop_
_entity.id
_entity.type
_entity.pdbx_description
1 polymer ?
#
loop_
_entity_poly.entity_id
_entity_poly.type
_entity_poly.pdbx_seq_one_letter_code
_entity_poly.pdbx_strand_id
1 'polypeptide(L)'
;MAEAKLNVQITADVRQAQEKIKGLTGRIKAMAPALRKVGMAMTIAGGAIVGAFGLSVKTAADFEAAMREVNTMMGLSQDRFAVFSKEVQSLAVTLGVDAVEASKALYQAISAGVPKENVLTFLEIASKAAIGGVTETKIAVDGLTTVINAFKMPMSATQRVADLMFTTVKGGKTTFQELSASMNVVAPIAASLGVKFEDIMAATATL
;
A
#
# COMPACT_ATOMS: atom_id res chain seq x y z
N MET A 1 46.24 -42.15 20.61
CA MET A 1 46.46 -40.91 21.42
C MET A 1 45.73 -39.67 20.89
N ALA A 2 45.06 -39.71 19.72
CA ALA A 2 44.33 -38.55 19.17
C ALA A 2 42.93 -38.33 19.80
N GLU A 3 42.23 -39.40 20.19
CA GLU A 3 40.86 -39.33 20.73
C GLU A 3 40.78 -38.74 22.15
N ALA A 4 41.81 -38.96 22.99
CA ALA A 4 41.87 -38.37 24.33
C ALA A 4 42.06 -36.86 24.31
N LYS A 5 42.81 -36.32 23.32
CA LYS A 5 42.99 -34.87 23.16
C LYS A 5 41.70 -34.19 22.67
N LEU A 6 40.96 -34.84 21.77
CA LEU A 6 39.68 -34.32 21.25
C LEU A 6 38.61 -34.23 22.36
N ASN A 7 38.48 -35.26 23.20
CA ASN A 7 37.53 -35.23 24.32
C ASN A 7 37.87 -34.19 25.38
N VAL A 8 39.16 -33.93 25.65
CA VAL A 8 39.58 -32.90 26.61
C VAL A 8 39.30 -31.49 26.07
N GLN A 9 39.45 -31.26 24.77
CA GLN A 9 39.18 -29.97 24.13
C GLN A 9 37.68 -29.66 24.08
N ILE A 10 36.85 -30.64 23.69
CA ILE A 10 35.39 -30.51 23.69
C ILE A 10 34.87 -30.25 25.12
N THR A 11 35.42 -30.92 26.13
CA THR A 11 34.98 -30.72 27.52
C THR A 11 35.38 -29.34 28.07
N ALA A 12 36.53 -28.80 27.64
CA ALA A 12 36.97 -27.45 28.00
C ALA A 12 36.13 -26.36 27.32
N ASP A 13 35.81 -26.52 26.03
CA ASP A 13 34.98 -25.59 25.27
C ASP A 13 33.52 -25.60 25.76
N VAL A 14 32.99 -26.78 26.14
CA VAL A 14 31.66 -26.89 26.74
C VAL A 14 31.61 -26.23 28.11
N ARG A 15 32.68 -26.33 28.94
CA ARG A 15 32.75 -25.60 30.22
C ARG A 15 32.85 -24.09 30.03
N GLN A 16 33.64 -23.61 29.07
CA GLN A 16 33.69 -22.18 28.75
C GLN A 16 32.36 -21.67 28.19
N ALA A 17 31.68 -22.45 27.36
CA ALA A 17 30.35 -22.12 26.86
C ALA A 17 29.33 -22.08 28.01
N GLN A 18 29.38 -23.03 28.94
CA GLN A 18 28.52 -23.04 30.12
C GLN A 18 28.78 -21.84 31.03
N GLU A 19 30.03 -21.47 31.30
CA GLU A 19 30.36 -20.28 32.09
C GLU A 19 29.91 -18.97 31.40
N LYS A 20 30.08 -18.87 30.08
CA LYS A 20 29.57 -17.74 29.28
C LYS A 20 28.04 -17.68 29.29
N ILE A 21 27.36 -18.82 29.18
CA ILE A 21 25.90 -18.94 29.26
C ILE A 21 25.42 -18.58 30.67
N LYS A 22 26.14 -18.99 31.71
CA LYS A 22 25.82 -18.68 33.11
C LYS A 22 26.01 -17.18 33.41
N GLY A 23 27.06 -16.58 32.87
CA GLY A 23 27.28 -15.12 32.89
C GLY A 23 26.21 -14.36 32.10
N LEU A 24 25.81 -14.86 30.93
CA LEU A 24 24.71 -14.30 30.13
C LEU A 24 23.37 -14.41 30.86
N THR A 25 23.09 -15.56 31.47
CA THR A 25 21.87 -15.80 32.26
C THR A 25 21.85 -14.94 33.52
N GLY A 26 23.01 -14.72 34.15
CA GLY A 26 23.18 -13.78 35.26
C GLY A 26 22.90 -12.34 34.85
N ARG A 27 23.39 -11.91 33.69
CA ARG A 27 23.10 -10.58 33.11
C ARG A 27 21.63 -10.42 32.72
N ILE A 28 21.01 -11.45 32.13
CA ILE A 28 19.57 -11.47 31.83
C ILE A 28 18.74 -11.40 33.11
N LYS A 29 19.13 -12.12 34.18
CA LYS A 29 18.47 -12.03 35.50
C LYS A 29 18.68 -10.68 36.17
N ALA A 30 19.82 -10.03 35.97
CA ALA A 30 20.07 -8.67 36.46
C ALA A 30 19.31 -7.60 35.66
N MET A 31 19.01 -7.88 34.38
CA MET A 31 18.14 -7.05 33.54
C MET A 31 16.64 -7.34 33.76
N ALA A 32 16.27 -8.51 34.30
CA ALA A 32 14.89 -8.89 34.58
C ALA A 32 14.12 -7.90 35.48
N PRO A 33 14.69 -7.32 36.56
CA PRO A 33 13.99 -6.30 37.35
C PRO A 33 13.87 -4.94 36.62
N ALA A 34 14.79 -4.59 35.73
CA ALA A 34 14.67 -3.39 34.88
C ALA A 34 13.59 -3.60 33.79
N LEU A 35 13.56 -4.78 33.16
CA LEU A 35 12.53 -5.19 32.21
C LEU A 35 11.16 -5.36 32.88
N ARG A 36 11.09 -5.82 34.14
CA ARG A 36 9.84 -5.85 34.93
C ARG A 36 9.37 -4.47 35.36
N LYS A 37 10.27 -3.53 35.66
CA LYS A 37 9.87 -2.14 35.95
C LYS A 37 9.40 -1.40 34.70
N VAL A 38 10.04 -1.63 33.55
CA VAL A 38 9.55 -1.16 32.25
C VAL A 38 8.20 -1.84 31.93
N GLY A 39 8.09 -3.17 32.08
CA GLY A 39 6.86 -3.94 31.82
C GLY A 39 5.69 -3.66 32.78
N MET A 40 5.94 -3.39 34.07
CA MET A 40 4.91 -3.00 35.05
C MET A 40 4.49 -1.53 34.90
N ALA A 41 5.41 -0.63 34.53
CA ALA A 41 5.04 0.73 34.13
C ALA A 41 4.15 0.73 32.87
N MET A 42 4.33 -0.25 31.97
CA MET A 42 3.47 -0.43 30.78
C MET A 42 2.09 -1.03 31.09
N THR A 43 1.96 -1.82 32.17
CA THR A 43 0.68 -2.49 32.50
C THR A 43 -0.24 -1.69 33.42
N ILE A 44 0.31 -0.79 34.25
CA ILE A 44 -0.52 -0.02 35.20
C ILE A 44 -0.97 1.33 34.61
N ALA A 45 -0.38 1.80 33.50
CA ALA A 45 -0.81 3.04 32.84
C ALA A 45 -0.82 3.03 31.29
N GLY A 46 -0.48 1.93 30.60
CA GLY A 46 0.05 2.02 29.23
C GLY A 46 -0.35 0.96 28.20
N GLY A 47 -1.49 0.28 28.33
CA GLY A 47 -1.97 -0.64 27.28
C GLY A 47 -2.26 0.04 25.94
N ALA A 48 -2.73 1.29 25.97
CA ALA A 48 -3.06 2.06 24.76
C ALA A 48 -1.84 2.72 24.09
N ILE A 49 -0.81 3.09 24.86
CA ILE A 49 0.31 3.89 24.37
C ILE A 49 1.31 3.02 23.59
N VAL A 50 1.59 1.79 24.04
CA VAL A 50 2.52 0.88 23.34
C VAL A 50 1.93 0.37 22.03
N GLY A 51 0.62 0.08 22.03
CA GLY A 51 -0.11 -0.28 20.81
C GLY A 51 -0.12 0.87 19.80
N ALA A 52 -0.46 2.09 20.23
CA ALA A 52 -0.51 3.26 19.35
C ALA A 52 0.86 3.62 18.76
N PHE A 53 1.93 3.65 19.55
CA PHE A 53 3.28 3.94 19.04
C PHE A 53 3.82 2.82 18.14
N GLY A 54 3.59 1.55 18.49
CA GLY A 54 4.00 0.40 17.67
C GLY A 54 3.27 0.34 16.31
N LEU A 55 1.95 0.58 16.30
CA LEU A 55 1.19 0.72 15.06
C LEU A 55 1.66 1.91 14.23
N SER A 56 1.91 3.06 14.84
CA SER A 56 2.38 4.26 14.12
C SER A 56 3.72 4.04 13.40
N VAL A 57 4.68 3.39 14.08
CA VAL A 57 5.98 3.05 13.47
C VAL A 57 5.82 2.02 12.36
N LYS A 58 4.98 1.00 12.55
CA LYS A 58 4.71 -0.01 11.52
C LYS A 58 4.06 0.61 10.28
N THR A 59 3.02 1.43 10.44
CA THR A 59 2.34 2.10 9.33
C THR A 59 3.27 3.04 8.57
N ALA A 60 4.15 3.76 9.28
CA ALA A 60 5.18 4.58 8.63
C ALA A 60 6.18 3.74 7.82
N ALA A 61 6.63 2.60 8.38
CA ALA A 61 7.52 1.69 7.67
C ALA A 61 6.85 1.03 6.45
N ASP A 62 5.58 0.63 6.57
CA ASP A 62 4.79 0.04 5.48
C ASP A 62 4.55 1.08 4.37
N PHE A 63 4.28 2.34 4.73
CA PHE A 63 4.16 3.45 3.78
C PHE A 63 5.48 3.70 3.05
N GLU A 64 6.60 3.80 3.78
CA GLU A 64 7.90 4.00 3.17
C GLU A 64 8.28 2.84 2.23
N ALA A 65 7.98 1.60 2.62
CA ALA A 65 8.19 0.43 1.77
C ALA A 65 7.36 0.52 0.48
N ALA A 66 6.06 0.83 0.58
CA ALA A 66 5.18 1.00 -0.60
C ALA A 66 5.65 2.15 -1.51
N MET A 67 6.09 3.27 -0.94
CA MET A 67 6.64 4.38 -1.71
C MET A 67 7.98 4.01 -2.37
N ARG A 68 8.80 3.16 -1.74
CA ARG A 68 10.02 2.65 -2.38
C ARG A 68 9.69 1.78 -3.60
N GLU A 69 8.63 0.97 -3.55
CA GLU A 69 8.13 0.25 -4.74
C GLU A 69 7.72 1.23 -5.84
N VAL A 70 6.96 2.28 -5.51
CA VAL A 70 6.63 3.37 -6.45
C VAL A 70 7.90 3.99 -7.05
N ASN A 71 8.94 4.20 -6.24
CA ASN A 71 10.18 4.81 -6.70
C ASN A 71 10.96 3.91 -7.66
N THR A 72 10.79 2.58 -7.62
CA THR A 72 11.40 1.68 -8.62
C THR A 72 10.91 1.99 -10.04
N MET A 73 9.68 2.47 -10.17
CA MET A 73 9.08 2.89 -11.44
C MET A 73 9.40 4.36 -11.75
N MET A 74 9.41 5.23 -10.73
CA MET A 74 9.62 6.67 -10.91
C MET A 74 11.08 7.05 -11.16
N GLY A 75 12.04 6.40 -10.50
CA GLY A 75 13.47 6.67 -10.62
C GLY A 75 13.90 8.02 -10.02
N LEU A 76 13.25 8.46 -8.92
CA LEU A 76 13.54 9.74 -8.29
C LEU A 76 14.83 9.67 -7.45
N SER A 77 15.59 10.77 -7.46
CA SER A 77 16.66 11.04 -6.47
C SER A 77 16.08 11.08 -5.05
N GLN A 78 16.91 10.86 -4.02
CA GLN A 78 16.46 10.85 -2.61
C GLN A 78 15.69 12.11 -2.19
N ASP A 79 16.16 13.31 -2.58
CA ASP A 79 15.48 14.56 -2.22
C ASP A 79 14.10 14.65 -2.87
N ARG A 80 14.01 14.32 -4.17
CA ARG A 80 12.74 14.30 -4.91
C ARG A 80 11.81 13.19 -4.41
N PHE A 81 12.34 12.04 -4.01
CA PHE A 81 11.57 10.95 -3.43
C PHE A 81 10.95 11.36 -2.09
N ALA A 82 11.70 12.05 -1.22
CA ALA A 82 11.19 12.54 0.06
C ALA A 82 10.07 13.58 -0.13
N VAL A 83 10.22 14.49 -1.09
CA VAL A 83 9.17 15.47 -1.44
C VAL A 83 7.94 14.76 -1.99
N PHE A 84 8.10 13.86 -2.96
CA PHE A 84 7.00 13.14 -3.59
C PHE A 84 6.25 12.25 -2.60
N SER A 85 6.96 11.58 -1.69
CA SER A 85 6.33 10.78 -0.63
C SER A 85 5.47 11.64 0.31
N LYS A 86 5.90 12.86 0.63
CA LYS A 86 5.09 13.81 1.41
C LYS A 86 3.86 14.27 0.65
N GLU A 87 3.95 14.49 -0.67
CA GLU A 87 2.80 14.84 -1.50
C GLU A 87 1.74 13.73 -1.49
N VAL A 88 2.15 12.47 -1.67
CA VAL A 88 1.25 11.32 -1.59
C VAL A 88 0.62 11.18 -0.20
N GLN A 89 1.41 11.33 0.86
CA GLN A 89 0.91 11.30 2.24
C GLN A 89 -0.10 12.43 2.50
N SER A 90 0.22 13.65 2.06
CA SER A 90 -0.64 14.81 2.22
C SER A 90 -1.97 14.63 1.49
N LEU A 91 -1.93 14.08 0.27
CA LEU A 91 -3.12 13.74 -0.49
C LEU A 91 -3.98 12.72 0.26
N ALA A 92 -3.35 11.65 0.77
CA ALA A 92 -4.04 10.61 1.51
C ALA A 92 -4.75 11.17 2.76
N VAL A 93 -4.05 12.01 3.54
CA VAL A 93 -4.62 12.69 4.72
C VAL A 93 -5.76 13.62 4.33
N THR A 94 -5.60 14.40 3.26
CA THR A 94 -6.61 15.36 2.80
C THR A 94 -7.90 14.68 2.36
N LEU A 95 -7.78 13.53 1.69
CA LEU A 95 -8.92 12.75 1.21
C LEU A 95 -9.45 11.76 2.27
N GLY A 96 -8.77 11.61 3.40
CA GLY A 96 -9.15 10.66 4.44
C GLY A 96 -8.97 9.19 4.03
N VAL A 97 -8.04 8.89 3.12
CA VAL A 97 -7.74 7.53 2.66
C VAL A 97 -6.46 7.00 3.31
N ASP A 98 -6.33 5.67 3.40
CA ASP A 98 -5.11 5.05 3.93
C ASP A 98 -3.91 5.33 3.01
N ALA A 99 -2.82 5.83 3.58
CA ALA A 99 -1.64 6.25 2.83
C ALA A 99 -0.89 5.06 2.19
N VAL A 100 -0.92 3.88 2.82
CA VAL A 100 -0.28 2.67 2.28
C VAL A 100 -1.07 2.17 1.07
N GLU A 101 -2.40 2.12 1.17
CA GLU A 101 -3.29 1.78 0.05
C GLU A 101 -3.19 2.81 -1.09
N ALA A 102 -3.13 4.10 -0.78
CA ALA A 102 -2.91 5.13 -1.80
C ALA A 102 -1.57 4.95 -2.52
N SER A 103 -0.50 4.55 -1.81
CA SER A 103 0.81 4.28 -2.39
C SER A 103 0.81 3.03 -3.28
N LYS A 104 0.10 1.97 -2.89
CA LYS A 104 -0.08 0.78 -3.74
C LYS A 104 -0.89 1.10 -4.98
N ALA A 105 -1.98 1.87 -4.84
CA ALA A 105 -2.79 2.31 -5.97
C ALA A 105 -1.99 3.20 -6.92
N LEU A 106 -1.12 4.06 -6.39
CA LEU A 106 -0.19 4.87 -7.17
C LEU A 106 0.77 4.01 -8.00
N TYR A 107 1.36 2.97 -7.40
CA TYR A 107 2.19 2.01 -8.12
C TYR A 107 1.41 1.38 -9.29
N GLN A 108 0.16 0.98 -9.05
CA GLN A 108 -0.68 0.40 -10.11
C GLN A 108 -1.00 1.39 -11.22
N ALA A 109 -1.28 2.66 -10.90
CA ALA A 109 -1.51 3.69 -11.90
C ALA A 109 -0.28 3.84 -12.82
N ILE A 110 0.93 3.92 -12.25
CA ILE A 110 2.17 4.02 -13.03
C ILE A 110 2.39 2.76 -13.86
N SER A 111 2.18 1.58 -13.27
CA SER A 111 2.31 0.29 -13.95
C SER A 111 1.32 0.13 -15.11
N ALA A 112 0.15 0.77 -15.02
CA ALA A 112 -0.87 0.78 -16.07
C ALA A 112 -0.62 1.86 -17.14
N GLY A 113 0.52 2.58 -17.06
CA GLY A 113 0.94 3.54 -18.07
C GLY A 113 0.51 4.98 -17.82
N VAL A 114 0.02 5.31 -16.63
CA VAL A 114 -0.25 6.71 -16.26
C VAL A 114 1.09 7.48 -16.23
N PRO A 115 1.21 8.60 -16.97
CA PRO A 115 2.43 9.41 -17.01
C PRO A 115 2.83 9.92 -15.63
N LYS A 116 4.14 9.90 -15.33
CA LYS A 116 4.71 10.29 -14.03
C LYS A 116 4.35 11.73 -13.65
N GLU A 117 4.22 12.60 -14.64
CA GLU A 117 3.92 14.03 -14.48
C GLU A 117 2.46 14.26 -14.05
N ASN A 118 1.56 13.34 -14.40
CA ASN A 118 0.12 13.44 -14.14
C ASN A 118 -0.35 12.49 -13.02
N VAL A 119 0.53 11.63 -12.52
CA VAL A 119 0.14 10.48 -11.69
C VAL A 119 -0.47 10.90 -10.35
N LEU A 120 -0.04 12.00 -9.74
CA LEU A 120 -0.64 12.50 -8.50
C LEU A 120 -2.06 13.01 -8.73
N THR A 121 -2.26 13.78 -9.80
CA THR A 121 -3.60 14.25 -10.19
C THR A 121 -4.51 13.07 -10.55
N PHE A 122 -3.98 12.06 -11.25
CA PHE A 122 -4.71 10.84 -11.54
C PHE A 122 -5.12 10.11 -10.24
N LEU A 123 -4.19 9.95 -9.31
CA LEU A 123 -4.45 9.31 -8.01
C LEU A 123 -5.52 10.07 -7.23
N GLU A 124 -5.47 11.40 -7.21
CA GLU A 124 -6.49 12.23 -6.58
C GLU A 124 -7.89 11.98 -7.16
N ILE A 125 -8.00 11.95 -8.49
CA ILE A 125 -9.27 11.68 -9.18
C ILE A 125 -9.75 10.27 -8.86
N ALA A 126 -8.86 9.27 -8.92
CA ALA A 126 -9.19 7.89 -8.63
C ALA A 126 -9.63 7.70 -7.16
N SER A 127 -8.96 8.35 -6.21
CA SER A 127 -9.36 8.32 -4.79
C SER A 127 -10.72 8.98 -4.57
N LYS A 128 -11.00 10.12 -5.23
CA LYS A 128 -12.33 10.75 -5.19
C LYS A 128 -13.41 9.85 -5.80
N ALA A 129 -13.12 9.21 -6.92
CA ALA A 129 -14.02 8.25 -7.55
C ALA A 129 -14.28 7.04 -6.66
N ALA A 130 -13.25 6.54 -5.96
CA ALA A 130 -13.37 5.44 -5.00
C ALA A 130 -14.24 5.82 -3.79
N ILE A 131 -14.03 7.00 -3.21
CA ILE A 131 -14.85 7.53 -2.12
C ILE A 131 -16.31 7.67 -2.57
N GLY A 132 -16.54 8.30 -3.72
CA GLY A 132 -17.89 8.50 -4.26
C GLY A 132 -18.58 7.19 -4.61
N GLY A 133 -17.85 6.27 -5.25
CA GLY A 133 -18.34 4.96 -5.67
C GLY A 133 -18.36 3.89 -4.58
N VAL A 134 -18.01 4.25 -3.33
CA VAL A 134 -17.91 3.34 -2.18
C VAL A 134 -17.10 2.09 -2.50
N THR A 135 -15.89 2.29 -3.03
CA THR A 135 -14.95 1.23 -3.40
C THR A 135 -13.52 1.58 -2.96
N GLU A 136 -12.56 0.72 -3.27
CA GLU A 136 -11.15 0.93 -2.96
C GLU A 136 -10.48 1.79 -4.05
N THR A 137 -9.53 2.65 -3.66
CA THR A 137 -8.75 3.47 -4.61
C THR A 137 -8.12 2.61 -5.70
N LYS A 138 -7.65 1.41 -5.33
CA LYS A 138 -7.07 0.43 -6.24
C LYS A 138 -8.04 -0.01 -7.35
N ILE A 139 -9.30 -0.28 -6.99
CA ILE A 139 -10.35 -0.66 -7.95
C ILE A 139 -10.67 0.51 -8.87
N ALA A 140 -10.73 1.73 -8.34
CA ALA A 140 -10.93 2.92 -9.15
C ALA A 140 -9.75 3.15 -10.14
N VAL A 141 -8.50 3.00 -9.68
CA VAL A 141 -7.32 3.07 -10.57
C VAL A 141 -7.42 2.05 -11.69
N ASP A 142 -7.71 0.79 -11.38
CA ASP A 142 -7.84 -0.29 -12.36
C ASP A 142 -8.92 0.03 -13.41
N GLY A 143 -10.15 0.35 -12.98
CA GLY A 143 -11.25 0.68 -13.89
C GLY A 143 -10.97 1.89 -14.77
N LEU A 144 -10.44 2.97 -14.19
CA LEU A 144 -10.12 4.19 -14.94
C LEU A 144 -9.01 3.95 -15.95
N THR A 145 -7.93 3.27 -15.56
CA THR A 145 -6.82 2.97 -16.48
C THR A 145 -7.23 2.01 -17.58
N THR A 146 -8.05 1.00 -17.28
CA THR A 146 -8.64 0.10 -18.28
C THR A 146 -9.41 0.87 -19.34
N VAL A 147 -10.32 1.76 -18.95
CA VAL A 147 -11.12 2.53 -19.91
C VAL A 147 -10.22 3.44 -20.74
N ILE A 148 -9.36 4.23 -20.08
CA ILE A 148 -8.48 5.17 -20.77
C ILE A 148 -7.60 4.46 -21.79
N ASN A 149 -7.02 3.32 -21.41
CA ASN A 149 -6.12 2.56 -22.26
C ASN A 149 -6.86 1.86 -23.41
N ALA A 150 -7.98 1.19 -23.12
CA ALA A 150 -8.75 0.46 -24.13
C ALA A 150 -9.28 1.40 -25.22
N PHE A 151 -9.79 2.56 -24.84
CA PHE A 151 -10.34 3.56 -25.77
C PHE A 151 -9.31 4.59 -26.26
N LYS A 152 -8.02 4.41 -25.90
CA LYS A 152 -6.91 5.31 -26.26
C LYS A 152 -7.21 6.79 -25.94
N MET A 153 -7.87 7.03 -24.82
CA MET A 153 -8.22 8.36 -24.36
C MET A 153 -6.99 9.07 -23.80
N PRO A 154 -6.90 10.41 -23.90
CA PRO A 154 -5.85 11.14 -23.21
C PRO A 154 -6.08 11.07 -21.69
N MET A 155 -4.99 11.08 -20.91
CA MET A 155 -5.07 11.11 -19.44
C MET A 155 -5.77 12.35 -18.89
N SER A 156 -5.87 13.43 -19.67
CA SER A 156 -6.71 14.59 -19.32
C SER A 156 -8.21 14.26 -19.27
N ALA A 157 -8.64 13.11 -19.81
CA ALA A 157 -10.02 12.66 -19.76
C ALA A 157 -10.37 11.86 -18.50
N THR A 158 -9.40 11.58 -17.60
CA THR A 158 -9.65 10.75 -16.40
C THR A 158 -10.84 11.25 -15.57
N GLN A 159 -10.96 12.56 -15.34
CA GLN A 159 -12.10 13.13 -14.61
C GLN A 159 -13.43 12.80 -15.31
N ARG A 160 -13.51 13.00 -16.63
CA ARG A 160 -14.71 12.69 -17.41
C ARG A 160 -15.06 11.21 -17.37
N VAL A 161 -14.07 10.32 -17.44
CA VAL A 161 -14.29 8.87 -17.32
C VAL A 161 -14.84 8.52 -15.94
N ALA A 162 -14.24 9.06 -14.88
CA ALA A 162 -14.69 8.87 -13.51
C ALA A 162 -16.13 9.37 -13.31
N ASP A 163 -16.45 10.57 -13.81
CA ASP A 163 -17.78 11.16 -13.72
C ASP A 163 -18.83 10.33 -14.45
N LEU A 164 -18.51 9.80 -15.64
CA LEU A 164 -19.39 8.92 -16.39
C LEU A 164 -19.63 7.59 -15.67
N MET A 165 -18.57 6.94 -15.19
CA MET A 165 -18.70 5.70 -14.41
C MET A 165 -19.54 5.93 -13.15
N PHE A 166 -19.29 7.02 -12.42
CA PHE A 166 -20.07 7.38 -11.23
C PHE A 166 -21.53 7.69 -11.56
N THR A 167 -21.80 8.40 -12.65
CA THR A 167 -23.16 8.68 -13.12
C THR A 167 -23.90 7.39 -13.49
N THR A 168 -23.21 6.44 -14.14
CA THR A 168 -23.75 5.11 -14.45
C THR A 168 -24.10 4.34 -13.18
N VAL A 169 -23.22 4.35 -12.16
CA VAL A 169 -23.50 3.72 -10.85
C VAL A 169 -24.70 4.37 -10.16
N LYS A 170 -24.86 5.69 -10.27
CA LYS A 170 -26.00 6.40 -9.68
C LYS A 170 -27.32 6.10 -10.39
N GLY A 171 -27.29 5.87 -11.71
CA GLY A 171 -28.48 5.67 -12.54
C GLY A 171 -28.92 4.23 -12.72
N GLY A 172 -27.97 3.28 -12.74
CA GLY A 172 -28.22 1.86 -12.97
C GLY A 172 -28.11 1.01 -11.72
N LYS A 173 -28.58 -0.23 -11.81
CA LYS A 173 -28.40 -1.23 -10.74
C LYS A 173 -27.01 -1.88 -10.77
N THR A 174 -25.97 -1.09 -10.54
CA THR A 174 -24.58 -1.56 -10.49
C THR A 174 -23.74 -0.81 -9.45
N THR A 175 -22.55 -1.32 -9.14
CA THR A 175 -21.56 -0.68 -8.28
C THR A 175 -20.31 -0.29 -9.07
N PHE A 176 -19.49 0.62 -8.53
CA PHE A 176 -18.24 1.02 -9.19
C PHE A 176 -17.29 -0.18 -9.40
N GLN A 177 -17.27 -1.11 -8.44
CA GLN A 177 -16.48 -2.32 -8.51
C GLN A 177 -16.96 -3.28 -9.61
N GLU A 178 -18.27 -3.53 -9.70
CA GLU A 178 -18.85 -4.36 -10.77
C GLU A 178 -18.64 -3.74 -12.15
N LEU A 179 -18.79 -2.41 -12.24
CA LEU A 179 -18.56 -1.68 -13.47
C LEU A 179 -17.09 -1.76 -13.90
N SER A 180 -16.15 -1.52 -12.98
CA SER A 180 -14.71 -1.68 -13.22
C SER A 180 -14.37 -3.10 -13.71
N ALA A 181 -14.84 -4.12 -12.99
CA ALA A 181 -14.60 -5.52 -13.36
C ALA A 181 -15.18 -5.87 -14.74
N SER A 182 -16.36 -5.33 -15.07
CA SER A 182 -17.00 -5.53 -16.36
C SER A 182 -16.23 -4.83 -17.48
N MET A 183 -15.74 -3.61 -17.25
CA MET A 183 -14.94 -2.87 -18.23
C MET A 183 -13.60 -3.56 -18.51
N ASN A 184 -12.98 -4.24 -17.55
CA ASN A 184 -11.76 -5.03 -17.79
C ASN A 184 -11.92 -6.10 -18.88
N VAL A 185 -13.14 -6.61 -19.06
CA VAL A 185 -13.46 -7.61 -20.09
C VAL A 185 -14.02 -6.95 -21.35
N VAL A 186 -14.94 -6.01 -21.19
CA VAL A 186 -15.73 -5.46 -22.30
C VAL A 186 -14.99 -4.35 -23.04
N ALA A 187 -14.19 -3.52 -22.36
CA ALA A 187 -13.58 -2.33 -22.95
C ALA A 187 -12.69 -2.66 -24.17
N PRO A 188 -11.77 -3.64 -24.12
CA PRO A 188 -10.91 -3.95 -25.27
C PRO A 188 -11.71 -4.45 -26.47
N ILE A 189 -12.75 -5.26 -26.23
CA ILE A 189 -13.61 -5.81 -27.29
C ILE A 189 -14.42 -4.68 -27.93
N ALA A 190 -15.08 -3.85 -27.11
CA ALA A 190 -15.89 -2.74 -27.58
C ALA A 190 -15.06 -1.73 -28.38
N ALA A 191 -13.86 -1.39 -27.90
CA ALA A 191 -12.93 -0.53 -28.60
C ALA A 191 -12.51 -1.12 -29.96
N SER A 192 -12.28 -2.45 -30.03
CA SER A 192 -11.95 -3.13 -31.30
C SER A 192 -13.08 -3.09 -32.33
N LEU A 193 -14.32 -3.02 -31.86
CA LEU A 193 -15.54 -2.92 -32.68
C LEU A 193 -15.95 -1.47 -32.98
N GLY A 194 -15.20 -0.48 -32.48
CA GLY A 194 -15.51 0.94 -32.68
C GLY A 194 -16.70 1.46 -31.86
N VAL A 195 -17.17 0.70 -30.87
CA VAL A 195 -18.20 1.13 -29.92
C VAL A 195 -17.61 2.20 -29.00
N LYS A 196 -18.34 3.27 -28.72
CA LYS A 196 -17.86 4.33 -27.84
C LYS A 196 -18.10 3.97 -26.37
N PHE A 197 -17.18 4.41 -25.51
CA PHE A 197 -17.31 4.25 -24.07
C PHE A 197 -18.62 4.84 -23.54
N GLU A 198 -19.02 6.01 -24.04
CA GLU A 198 -20.26 6.70 -23.66
C GLU A 198 -21.51 5.87 -23.98
N ASP A 199 -21.51 5.14 -25.09
CA ASP A 199 -22.65 4.31 -25.50
C ASP A 199 -22.81 3.12 -24.54
N ILE A 200 -21.70 2.54 -24.07
CA ILE A 200 -21.69 1.47 -23.06
C ILE A 200 -22.25 2.00 -21.75
N MET A 201 -21.75 3.15 -21.27
CA MET A 201 -22.22 3.77 -20.03
C MET A 201 -23.71 4.12 -20.08
N ALA A 202 -24.18 4.68 -21.21
CA ALA A 202 -25.59 4.98 -21.41
C ALA A 202 -26.47 3.73 -21.39
N ALA A 203 -26.04 2.64 -22.03
CA ALA A 203 -26.76 1.37 -22.01
C ALA A 203 -26.83 0.79 -20.58
N THR A 204 -25.71 0.77 -19.85
CA THR A 204 -25.65 0.26 -18.47
C THR A 204 -26.48 1.08 -17.50
N ALA A 205 -26.57 2.41 -17.68
CA ALA A 205 -27.34 3.29 -16.82
C ALA A 205 -28.87 3.07 -16.90
N THR A 206 -29.35 2.38 -17.94
CA THR A 206 -30.79 2.10 -18.13
C THR A 206 -31.27 0.76 -17.55
N LEU A 207 -30.37 -0.02 -16.93
CA LEU A 207 -30.64 -1.33 -16.35
C LEU A 207 -31.11 -1.29 -14.89
#